data_AF-A0AA43A610-F1
#
_entry.id   AF-A0AA43A610-F1
#
_cell.length_a   1.000
_cell.length_b   1.000
_cell.length_c   1.000
_cell.angle_alpha   90.00
_cell.angle_beta   90.00
_cell.angle_gamma   90.00
#
_symmetry.space_group_name_H-M   'P 1'
#
loop_
_entity.id
_entity.type
_entity.pdbx_description
1 polymer ?
#
loop_
_entity_poly.entity_id
_entity_poly.type
_entity_poly.pdbx_seq_one_letter_code
_entity_poly.pdbx_strand_id
1 'polypeptide(L)'
;MHKKIFSLVLLILATFLLISCSLPPIQPVTRVELMKTRIYNKYIIEESPEEILYALNTRGEVIVEGKRNVPGMELPIYVKMMATTDGILINEYDR
;
A
#
# COMPACT_ATOMS: atom_id res chain seq x y z
N MET A 1 6.51 40.03 -25.05
CA MET A 1 7.31 39.06 -24.26
C MET A 1 6.53 38.42 -23.11
N HIS A 2 5.70 39.16 -22.36
CA HIS A 2 4.95 38.63 -21.21
C HIS A 2 4.07 37.40 -21.47
N LYS A 3 3.36 37.34 -22.62
CA LYS A 3 2.51 36.17 -22.95
C LYS A 3 3.29 34.86 -23.13
N LYS A 4 4.51 34.92 -23.69
CA LYS A 4 5.37 33.74 -23.88
C LYS A 4 5.94 33.25 -22.54
N ILE A 5 6.31 34.18 -21.66
CA ILE A 5 6.79 33.88 -20.31
C ILE A 5 5.67 33.27 -19.47
N PHE A 6 4.45 33.83 -19.54
CA PHE A 6 3.30 33.29 -18.82
C PHE A 6 2.95 31.87 -19.28
N SER A 7 2.96 31.61 -20.60
CA SER A 7 2.75 30.27 -21.15
C SER A 7 3.83 29.26 -20.72
N LEU A 8 5.09 29.69 -20.62
CA LEU A 8 6.19 28.85 -20.15
C LEU A 8 6.01 28.49 -18.68
N VAL A 9 5.66 29.46 -17.83
CA VAL A 9 5.41 29.24 -16.41
C VAL A 9 4.24 28.28 -16.19
N LEU A 10 3.16 28.43 -16.98
CA LEU A 10 2.01 27.53 -16.88
C LEU A 10 2.36 26.09 -17.30
N LEU A 11 3.18 25.93 -18.34
CA LEU A 11 3.66 24.62 -18.78
C LEU A 11 4.53 23.96 -17.70
N ILE A 12 5.46 24.71 -17.10
CA ILE A 12 6.32 24.20 -16.02
C ILE A 12 5.47 23.79 -14.82
N LEU A 13 4.52 24.63 -14.40
CA LEU A 13 3.62 24.32 -13.30
C LEU A 13 2.79 23.06 -13.58
N ALA A 14 2.24 22.91 -14.79
CA ALA A 14 1.50 21.72 -15.19
C ALA A 14 2.38 20.46 -15.17
N THR A 15 3.65 20.55 -15.61
CA THR A 15 4.57 19.41 -15.54
C THR A 15 4.88 18.98 -14.11
N PHE A 16 5.12 19.92 -13.18
CA PHE A 16 5.39 19.60 -11.78
C PHE A 16 4.21 18.96 -11.06
N LEU A 17 2.98 19.36 -11.40
CA LEU A 17 1.76 18.79 -10.81
C LEU A 17 1.48 17.35 -11.23
N LEU A 18 2.08 16.87 -12.33
CA LEU A 18 1.90 15.49 -12.83
C LEU A 18 2.91 14.50 -12.24
N ILE A 19 4.00 14.97 -11.62
CA ILE A 19 5.08 14.12 -11.06
C ILE A 19 4.75 13.63 -9.64
N SER A 20 3.71 14.18 -9.00
CA SER A 20 3.28 13.83 -7.65
C SER A 20 2.28 12.66 -7.59
N CYS A 21 1.91 12.08 -8.74
CA CYS A 21 1.02 10.93 -8.79
C CYS A 21 1.81 9.63 -8.57
N SER A 22 1.63 9.04 -7.38
CA SER A 22 2.03 7.68 -7.01
C SER A 22 3.54 7.41 -6.97
N LEU A 23 4.27 8.21 -6.18
CA LEU A 23 5.62 7.79 -5.81
C LEU A 23 5.53 6.53 -4.94
N PRO A 24 6.19 5.42 -5.30
CA PRO A 24 6.30 4.26 -4.42
C PRO A 24 6.97 4.66 -3.10
N PRO A 25 6.83 3.85 -2.04
CA PRO A 25 7.49 4.15 -0.77
C PRO A 25 9.00 4.35 -0.98
N ILE A 26 9.57 5.35 -0.30
CA ILE A 26 10.98 5.76 -0.43
C ILE A 26 11.91 4.57 -0.19
N GLN A 27 11.49 3.65 0.69
CA GLN A 27 12.14 2.37 0.91
C GLN A 27 11.13 1.25 0.64
N PRO A 28 11.49 0.26 -0.18
CA PRO A 28 10.60 -0.88 -0.42
C PRO A 28 10.46 -1.70 0.86
N VAL A 29 9.22 -2.07 1.15
CA VAL A 29 8.86 -3.04 2.19
C VAL A 29 9.56 -4.36 1.89
N THR A 30 10.20 -4.92 2.91
CA THR A 30 10.90 -6.20 2.84
C THR A 30 10.06 -7.34 3.39
N ARG A 31 10.39 -8.58 2.97
CA ARG A 31 9.78 -9.79 3.53
C ARG A 31 9.94 -9.88 5.04
N VAL A 32 11.09 -9.44 5.56
CA VAL A 32 11.38 -9.43 7.00
C VAL A 32 10.40 -8.50 7.74
N GLU A 33 10.14 -7.31 7.21
CA GLU A 33 9.16 -6.38 7.79
C GLU A 33 7.74 -6.92 7.71
N LEU A 34 7.36 -7.50 6.57
CA LEU A 34 6.05 -8.14 6.43
C LEU A 34 5.86 -9.26 7.46
N MET A 35 6.84 -10.14 7.64
CA MET A 35 6.75 -11.22 8.62
C MET A 35 6.76 -10.73 10.07
N LYS A 36 7.43 -9.61 10.37
CA LYS A 36 7.39 -8.97 11.71
C LYS A 36 5.98 -8.58 12.14
N THR A 37 5.08 -8.26 11.19
CA THR A 37 3.67 -7.95 11.48
C THR A 37 2.86 -9.13 12.00
N ARG A 38 3.35 -10.36 11.77
CA ARG A 38 2.65 -11.63 12.08
C ARG A 38 1.28 -11.75 11.40
N ILE A 39 1.11 -11.13 10.24
CA ILE A 39 -0.17 -11.09 9.54
C ILE A 39 -0.70 -12.50 9.21
N TYR A 40 0.16 -13.40 8.72
CA TYR A 40 -0.17 -14.81 8.44
C TYR A 40 -0.36 -15.68 9.69
N ASN A 41 -0.01 -15.18 10.88
CA ASN A 41 -0.34 -15.85 12.13
C ASN A 41 -1.73 -15.42 12.62
N LYS A 42 -2.06 -14.13 12.47
CA LYS A 42 -3.34 -13.54 12.92
C LYS A 42 -4.50 -13.86 11.98
N TYR A 43 -4.21 -13.96 10.68
CA TYR A 43 -5.21 -14.12 9.64
C TYR A 43 -4.84 -15.25 8.70
N ILE A 44 -5.87 -15.93 8.19
CA ILE A 44 -5.78 -16.85 7.07
C ILE A 44 -6.06 -16.03 5.82
N ILE A 45 -5.02 -15.80 5.02
CA ILE A 45 -5.02 -15.00 3.78
C ILE A 45 -4.54 -15.93 2.65
N GLU A 46 -5.15 -15.84 1.47
CA GLU A 46 -4.83 -16.71 0.33
C GLU A 46 -3.61 -16.24 -0.45
N GLU A 47 -3.45 -14.92 -0.57
CA GLU A 47 -2.33 -14.29 -1.26
C GLU A 47 -1.00 -14.67 -0.60
N SER A 48 0.02 -14.90 -1.43
CA SER A 48 1.37 -15.19 -0.98
C SER A 48 2.06 -13.94 -0.41
N PRO A 49 3.07 -14.10 0.48
CA PRO A 49 3.89 -12.99 0.94
C PRO A 49 4.47 -12.15 -0.20
N GLU A 50 4.83 -12.81 -1.31
CA GLU A 50 5.43 -12.20 -2.48
C GLU A 50 4.41 -11.32 -3.25
N GLU A 51 3.15 -11.76 -3.37
CA GLU A 51 2.07 -10.95 -3.96
C GLU A 51 1.75 -9.72 -3.10
N ILE A 52 1.70 -9.89 -1.78
CA ILE A 52 1.52 -8.78 -0.84
C ILE A 52 2.68 -7.77 -0.96
N LEU A 53 3.92 -8.25 -0.96
CA LEU A 53 5.10 -7.39 -1.11
C LEU A 53 5.10 -6.64 -2.43
N TYR A 54 4.75 -7.32 -3.53
CA TYR A 54 4.61 -6.68 -4.83
C TYR A 54 3.58 -5.55 -4.77
N ALA A 55 2.40 -5.81 -4.20
CA ALA A 55 1.35 -4.80 -4.08
C ALA A 55 1.78 -3.61 -3.22
N LEU A 56 2.38 -3.85 -2.05
CA LEU A 56 2.87 -2.79 -1.16
C LEU A 56 3.95 -1.93 -1.82
N ASN A 57 4.88 -2.54 -2.55
CA ASN A 57 6.00 -1.83 -3.18
C ASN A 57 5.64 -1.12 -4.50
N THR A 58 4.53 -1.52 -5.13
CA THR A 58 4.06 -0.90 -6.38
C THR A 58 2.97 0.13 -6.16
N ARG A 59 2.03 -0.13 -5.23
CA ARG A 59 0.81 0.66 -5.00
C ARG A 59 0.78 1.34 -3.64
N GLY A 60 1.70 1.00 -2.73
CA GLY A 60 1.71 1.52 -1.36
C GLY A 60 0.67 0.87 -0.44
N GLU A 61 -0.34 0.18 -0.97
CA GLU A 61 -1.38 -0.49 -0.18
C GLU A 61 -1.97 -1.70 -0.90
N VAL A 62 -2.60 -2.57 -0.12
CA VAL A 62 -3.36 -3.73 -0.61
C VAL A 62 -4.47 -4.08 0.37
N ILE A 63 -5.63 -4.48 -0.15
CA ILE A 63 -6.74 -5.05 0.62
C ILE A 63 -6.94 -6.46 0.12
N VAL A 64 -6.98 -7.43 1.03
CA VAL A 64 -7.17 -8.85 0.73
C VAL A 64 -8.32 -9.43 1.54
N GLU A 65 -8.96 -10.46 0.99
CA GLU A 65 -9.94 -11.26 1.72
C GLU A 65 -9.21 -12.24 2.65
N GLY A 66 -9.80 -12.49 3.81
CA GLY A 66 -9.26 -13.48 4.73
C GLY A 66 -10.22 -13.87 5.83
N LYS A 67 -9.72 -14.66 6.77
CA LYS A 67 -10.44 -15.06 7.99
C LYS A 67 -9.57 -14.80 9.21
N ARG A 68 -10.18 -14.42 10.34
CA ARG A 68 -9.43 -14.42 11.62
C ARG A 68 -9.00 -15.85 11.95
N ASN A 69 -7.74 -16.03 12.33
CA ASN A 69 -7.20 -17.33 12.72
C ASN A 69 -7.61 -17.68 14.16
N VAL A 70 -8.89 -17.95 14.37
CA VAL A 70 -9.45 -18.35 15.67
C VAL A 70 -10.01 -19.77 15.56
N PRO A 71 -9.51 -20.74 16.37
CA PRO A 71 -9.96 -22.12 16.30
C PRO A 71 -11.47 -22.25 16.50
N GLY A 72 -12.13 -22.99 15.61
CA GLY A 72 -13.56 -23.29 15.70
C GLY A 72 -14.49 -22.15 15.28
N MET A 73 -13.99 -21.03 14.74
CA MET A 73 -14.80 -19.93 14.24
C MET A 73 -14.40 -19.54 12.82
N GLU A 74 -15.38 -19.34 11.94
CA GLU A 74 -15.19 -18.71 10.64
C GLU A 74 -15.60 -17.25 10.71
N LEU A 75 -14.62 -16.36 10.80
CA LEU A 75 -14.83 -14.92 10.87
C LEU A 75 -14.23 -14.26 9.62
N PRO A 76 -15.02 -14.11 8.53
CA PRO A 76 -14.55 -13.49 7.30
C PRO A 76 -14.29 -12.00 7.52
N ILE A 77 -13.17 -11.52 6.98
CA ILE A 77 -12.73 -10.13 7.11
C ILE A 77 -12.07 -9.66 5.81
N TYR A 78 -11.98 -8.35 5.66
CA TYR A 78 -11.02 -7.68 4.79
C TYR A 78 -9.83 -7.21 5.60
N VAL A 79 -8.61 -7.49 5.12
CA VAL A 79 -7.37 -7.02 5.75
C VAL A 79 -6.73 -5.99 4.84
N LYS A 80 -6.68 -4.73 5.30
CA LYS A 80 -5.99 -3.64 4.61
C LYS A 80 -4.57 -3.50 5.16
N MET A 81 -3.58 -3.54 4.28
CA MET A 81 -2.18 -3.28 4.56
C MET A 81 -1.74 -2.03 3.82
N MET A 82 -1.00 -1.14 4.50
CA MET A 82 -0.45 0.07 3.91
C MET A 82 1.02 0.21 4.30
N ALA A 83 1.88 0.44 3.30
CA ALA A 83 3.27 0.79 3.49
C ALA A 83 3.37 2.27 3.91
N THR A 84 3.94 2.50 5.08
CA THR A 84 4.16 3.85 5.65
C THR A 84 5.64 4.06 5.94
N THR A 85 6.04 5.29 6.26
CA THR A 85 7.41 5.59 6.71
C THR A 85 7.79 4.83 7.97
N ASP A 86 6.81 4.44 8.79
CA ASP A 86 7.02 3.81 10.09
C ASP A 86 6.87 2.27 10.03
N GLY A 87 6.65 1.72 8.82
CA GLY A 87 6.44 0.30 8.57
C GLY A 87 5.07 0.01 7.97
N ILE A 88 4.51 -1.17 8.26
CA ILE A 88 3.25 -1.63 7.66
C ILE A 88 2.10 -1.41 8.66
N LEU A 89 1.15 -0.56 8.28
CA LEU A 89 -0.09 -0.37 9.02
C LEU A 89 -1.12 -1.42 8.55
N ILE A 90 -1.76 -2.09 9.50
CA ILE A 90 -2.76 -3.14 9.24
C ILE A 90 -4.08 -2.74 9.88
N ASN A 91 -5.15 -2.73 9.08
CA ASN A 91 -6.52 -2.57 9.54
C ASN A 91 -7.34 -3.79 9.12
N GLU A 92 -8.29 -4.19 9.96
CA GLU A 92 -9.28 -5.22 9.65
C GLU A 92 -10.68 -4.62 9.57
N TYR A 93 -11.51 -5.16 8.68
CA TYR A 93 -12.91 -4.81 8.52
C TYR A 93 -13.73 -6.09 8.46
N ASP A 94 -14.81 -6.17 9.23
CA ASP A 94 -15.73 -7.30 9.11
C ASP A 94 -16.42 -7.27 7.74
N ARG A 95 -16.64 -8.46 7.17
CA ARG A 95 -17.29 -8.64 5.86
C ARG A 95 -18.80 -8.86 6.00
#